data_AF-A0A2L2FQD0-F1
#
_entry.id   AF-A0A2L2FQD0-F1
#
_cell.length_a   1.000
_cell.length_b   1.000
_cell.length_c   1.000
_cell.angle_alpha   90.00
_cell.angle_beta   90.00
_cell.angle_gamma   90.00
#
_symmetry.space_group_name_H-M   'P 1'
#
loop_
_entity.id
_entity.type
_entity.pdbx_description
1 polymer ?
#
loop_
_entity_poly.entity_id
_entity_poly.type
_entity_poly.pdbx_seq_one_letter_code
_entity_poly.pdbx_strand_id
1 'polypeptide(L)'
;EWAEFAGNYYGTPREAVLNQVQSGKLVVLEIELEGARQIRTSFPSALSIFILPPSFNELENRIRGRGQDPEEAIARRLVRAHEEMKAANEFDLQIVNDDFETALNAIEAALFG
;
A
#
# COMPACT_ATOMS: atom_id res chain seq x y z
N GLU A 1 -15.71 -8.30 -18.85
CA GLU A 1 -16.13 -7.12 -18.06
C GLU A 1 -14.87 -6.35 -17.65
N TRP A 2 -14.84 -5.04 -17.86
CA TRP A 2 -13.65 -4.20 -17.63
C TRP A 2 -13.84 -3.49 -16.29
N ALA A 3 -13.09 -3.91 -15.26
CA ALA A 3 -13.01 -3.19 -14.00
C ALA A 3 -11.78 -2.29 -14.05
N GLU A 4 -12.00 -0.98 -13.95
CA GLU A 4 -10.96 0.04 -13.94
C GLU A 4 -10.13 -0.12 -12.66
N PHE A 5 -8.88 -0.55 -12.81
CA PHE A 5 -8.04 -0.91 -11.69
C PHE A 5 -7.25 0.31 -11.24
N ALA A 6 -7.58 0.82 -10.05
CA ALA A 6 -6.77 1.75 -9.26
C ALA A 6 -6.17 2.93 -10.06
N GLY A 7 -7.03 3.81 -10.59
CA GLY A 7 -6.88 5.28 -10.58
C GLY A 7 -5.58 5.95 -11.04
N ASN A 8 -4.59 5.26 -11.59
CA ASN A 8 -3.34 5.83 -12.05
C ASN A 8 -3.16 5.49 -13.53
N TYR A 9 -2.72 6.49 -14.30
CA TYR A 9 -2.45 6.43 -15.75
C TYR A 9 -1.37 5.40 -16.18
N TYR A 10 -0.95 4.50 -15.28
CA TYR A 10 0.03 3.42 -15.45
C TYR A 10 -0.52 2.04 -15.06
N GLY A 11 -1.84 1.89 -14.90
CA GLY A 11 -2.48 0.65 -14.46
C GLY A 11 -2.09 -0.54 -15.33
N THR A 12 -1.34 -1.49 -14.76
CA THR A 12 -1.09 -2.77 -15.42
C THR A 12 -2.43 -3.48 -15.60
N PRO A 13 -2.83 -3.87 -16.83
CA PRO A 13 -4.11 -4.51 -17.06
C PRO A 13 -4.27 -5.74 -16.18
N ARG A 14 -5.49 -5.97 -15.65
CA ARG A 14 -5.81 -7.15 -14.83
C ARG A 14 -5.30 -8.44 -15.45
N GLU A 15 -5.48 -8.59 -16.77
CA GLU A 15 -5.03 -9.76 -17.51
C GLU A 15 -3.51 -9.95 -17.46
N ALA A 16 -2.73 -8.87 -17.56
CA ALA A 16 -1.28 -8.94 -17.46
C ALA A 16 -0.83 -9.39 -16.06
N VAL A 17 -1.48 -8.87 -15.00
CA VAL A 17 -1.24 -9.32 -13.61
C VAL A 17 -1.57 -10.80 -13.46
N LEU A 18 -2.76 -11.22 -13.89
CA LEU A 18 -3.21 -12.60 -13.79
C LEU A 18 -2.30 -13.56 -14.58
N ASN A 19 -1.83 -13.16 -15.75
CA ASN A 19 -0.89 -13.97 -16.54
C ASN A 19 0.44 -14.17 -15.82
N GLN A 20 0.98 -13.14 -15.15
CA GLN A 20 2.21 -13.31 -14.36
C GLN A 20 1.95 -14.24 -13.16
N VAL A 21 0.83 -14.07 -12.45
CA VAL A 21 0.45 -14.94 -11.32
C VAL A 21 0.28 -16.38 -11.78
N GLN A 22 -0.42 -16.62 -12.90
CA GLN A 22 -0.60 -17.96 -13.49
C GLN A 22 0.72 -18.57 -13.97
N SER A 23 1.70 -17.75 -14.36
CA SER A 23 3.06 -18.20 -14.68
C SER A 23 3.91 -18.55 -13.45
N GLY A 24 3.31 -18.54 -12.25
CA GLY A 24 3.98 -18.88 -10.99
C GLY A 24 4.85 -17.75 -10.44
N LYS A 25 4.66 -16.50 -10.90
CA LYS A 25 5.41 -15.35 -10.40
C LYS A 25 4.65 -14.62 -9.31
N LEU A 26 5.41 -14.10 -8.34
CA LEU A 26 4.89 -13.14 -7.37
C LEU A 26 4.70 -11.78 -8.05
N VAL A 27 3.53 -11.17 -7.85
CA VAL A 27 3.24 -9.80 -8.32
C VAL A 27 2.99 -8.93 -7.10
N VAL A 28 3.73 -7.83 -6.99
CA VAL A 28 3.55 -6.82 -5.96
C VAL A 28 2.83 -5.62 -6.56
N LEU A 29 1.78 -5.17 -5.88
CA LEU A 29 1.00 -4.00 -6.26
C LEU A 29 1.15 -2.92 -5.19
N GLU A 30 1.67 -1.76 -5.58
CA GLU A 30 1.66 -0.55 -4.76
C GLU A 30 0.46 0.30 -5.20
N ILE A 31 -0.58 0.33 -4.37
CA ILE A 31 -1.86 0.99 -4.67
C ILE A 31 -2.40 1.69 -3.43
N GLU A 32 -3.28 2.65 -3.64
CA GLU A 32 -3.97 3.34 -2.56
C GLU A 32 -5.14 2.50 -2.00
N LEU A 33 -5.74 2.97 -0.90
CA LEU A 33 -6.75 2.24 -0.12
C LEU A 33 -7.95 1.73 -0.94
N GLU A 34 -8.52 2.55 -1.81
CA GLU A 34 -9.67 2.18 -2.62
C GLU A 34 -9.30 1.08 -3.63
N GLY A 35 -8.15 1.22 -4.28
CA GLY A 35 -7.54 0.17 -5.07
C GLY A 35 -7.37 -1.13 -4.27
N ALA A 36 -6.83 -1.06 -3.05
CA ALA A 36 -6.65 -2.23 -2.19
C ALA A 36 -7.98 -2.93 -1.86
N ARG A 37 -9.05 -2.17 -1.58
CA ARG A 37 -10.40 -2.72 -1.37
C ARG A 37 -10.95 -3.42 -2.61
N GLN A 38 -10.68 -2.89 -3.80
CA GLN A 38 -11.05 -3.52 -5.07
C GLN A 38 -10.27 -4.82 -5.31
N ILE A 39 -8.98 -4.89 -4.95
CA ILE A 39 -8.21 -6.15 -4.97
C ILE A 39 -8.86 -7.16 -4.05
N ARG A 40 -9.10 -6.78 -2.80
CA ARG A 40 -9.65 -7.68 -1.77
C ARG A 40 -10.97 -8.31 -2.22
N THR A 41 -11.79 -7.54 -2.95
CA THR A 41 -13.05 -8.04 -3.52
C THR A 41 -12.83 -8.91 -4.75
N SER A 42 -11.97 -8.50 -5.68
CA SER A 42 -11.83 -9.15 -7.00
C SER A 42 -10.78 -10.27 -7.07
N PHE A 43 -9.94 -10.38 -6.05
CA PHE A 43 -8.92 -11.40 -5.87
C PHE A 43 -8.68 -11.65 -4.35
N PRO A 44 -9.63 -12.31 -3.65
CA PRO A 44 -9.59 -12.48 -2.19
C PRO A 44 -8.41 -13.32 -1.66
N SER A 45 -7.68 -14.01 -2.56
CA SER A 45 -6.48 -14.77 -2.23
C SER A 45 -5.19 -13.93 -2.22
N ALA A 46 -5.25 -12.64 -2.59
CA ALA A 46 -4.10 -11.75 -2.43
C ALA A 46 -3.80 -11.53 -0.94
N LEU A 47 -2.52 -11.61 -0.58
CA LEU A 47 -2.03 -11.12 0.70
C LEU A 47 -2.00 -9.59 0.66
N SER A 48 -2.70 -8.94 1.58
CA SER A 48 -2.72 -7.49 1.74
C SER A 48 -1.89 -7.06 2.95
N ILE A 49 -0.92 -6.17 2.71
CA ILE A 49 -0.01 -5.66 3.74
C ILE A 49 -0.15 -4.15 3.82
N PHE A 50 -0.49 -3.62 4.99
CA PHE A 50 -0.48 -2.19 5.28
C PHE A 50 0.83 -1.80 5.97
N ILE A 51 1.52 -0.78 5.44
CA ILE A 51 2.77 -0.28 6.03
C ILE A 51 2.46 0.95 6.89
N LEU A 52 2.54 0.76 8.21
CA LEU A 52 2.31 1.83 9.19
C LEU A 52 3.58 2.65 9.43
N PRO A 53 3.48 3.97 9.63
CA PRO A 53 4.54 4.71 10.29
C PRO A 53 4.58 4.34 11.80
N PRO A 54 5.73 4.51 12.49
CA PRO A 54 5.82 4.29 13.94
C PRO A 54 4.93 5.24 14.75
N SER A 55 4.67 6.44 14.22
CA SER A 55 3.67 7.36 14.76
C SER A 55 3.21 8.34 13.68
N PHE A 56 2.10 9.04 13.94
CA PHE A 56 1.62 10.10 13.06
C PHE A 56 2.60 11.27 12.98
N ASN A 57 3.25 11.62 14.11
CA ASN A 57 4.26 12.68 14.16
C ASN A 57 5.48 12.32 13.29
N GLU A 58 5.93 11.06 13.32
CA GLU A 58 7.02 10.59 12.48
C GLU A 58 6.64 10.62 10.99
N LEU A 59 5.39 10.28 10.65
CA LEU A 59 4.90 10.44 9.28
C LEU A 59 4.93 11.89 8.83
N GLU A 60 4.47 12.82 9.67
CA GLU A 60 4.51 14.25 9.38
C GLU A 60 5.95 14.75 9.18
N ASN A 61 6.86 14.38 10.08
CA ASN A 61 8.28 14.69 9.94
C ASN A 61 8.85 14.17 8.61
N ARG A 62 8.51 12.95 8.20
CA ARG A 62 8.94 12.36 6.93
C ARG A 62 8.37 13.09 5.71
N ILE A 63 7.10 13.49 5.75
CA ILE A 63 6.46 14.24 4.65
C ILE A 63 7.11 15.63 4.53
N ARG A 64 7.27 16.35 5.64
CA ARG A 64 7.87 17.68 5.67
C ARG A 64 9.35 17.67 5.33
N GLY A 65 10.09 16.66 5.80
CA GLY A 65 11.52 16.51 5.58
C GLY A 65 11.92 16.33 4.12
N ARG A 66 10.99 15.93 3.25
CA ARG A 66 11.22 15.90 1.79
C ARG A 66 11.37 17.30 1.19
N GLY A 67 10.94 18.36 1.89
CA GLY A 67 11.23 19.77 1.58
C GLY A 67 10.66 20.29 0.26
N GLN A 68 9.76 19.56 -0.39
CA GLN A 68 9.34 19.82 -1.78
C GLN A 68 7.85 20.19 -1.92
N ASP A 69 7.04 19.96 -0.88
CA ASP A 69 5.60 20.18 -0.93
C ASP A 69 5.21 21.50 -0.24
N PRO A 70 4.29 22.31 -0.82
CA PRO A 70 3.72 23.45 -0.12
C PRO A 70 2.86 23.00 1.07
N GLU A 71 2.67 23.87 2.07
CA GLU A 71 1.94 23.54 3.30
C GLU A 71 0.54 22.96 3.06
N GLU A 72 -0.18 23.49 2.06
CA GLU A 72 -1.51 23.01 1.69
C GLU A 72 -1.47 21.56 1.17
N ALA A 73 -0.42 21.18 0.43
CA ALA A 73 -0.24 19.82 -0.05
C ALA A 73 0.14 18.88 1.09
N ILE A 74 0.99 19.33 2.03
CA ILE A 74 1.35 18.58 3.23
C ILE A 74 0.09 18.28 4.06
N ALA A 75 -0.73 19.31 4.33
CA ALA A 75 -1.97 19.17 5.09
C ALA A 75 -2.93 18.15 4.43
N ARG A 76 -3.12 18.21 3.11
CA ARG A 76 -3.95 17.23 2.38
C ARG A 76 -3.41 15.81 2.50
N ARG A 77 -2.08 15.62 2.39
CA ARG A 77 -1.44 14.31 2.54
C ARG A 77 -1.59 13.75 3.94
N LEU A 78 -1.48 14.59 4.97
CA LEU A 78 -1.67 14.20 6.38
C LEU A 78 -3.11 13.78 6.68
N VAL A 79 -4.09 14.54 6.17
CA VAL A 79 -5.51 14.18 6.31
C VAL A 79 -5.77 12.82 5.65
N ARG A 80 -5.31 12.65 4.41
CA ARG A 80 -5.44 11.38 3.69
C ARG A 80 -4.79 10.22 4.45
N ALA A 81 -3.56 10.39 4.92
CA ALA A 81 -2.88 9.34 5.66
C ALA A 81 -3.60 8.98 6.98
N HIS A 82 -4.18 9.96 7.65
CA HIS A 82 -4.99 9.71 8.85
C HIS A 82 -6.23 8.86 8.54
N GLU A 83 -6.88 9.09 7.41
CA GLU A 83 -8.01 8.27 6.93
C GLU A 83 -7.56 6.86 6.53
N GLU A 84 -6.45 6.75 5.80
CA GLU A 84 -5.87 5.47 5.39
C GLU A 84 -5.47 4.60 6.60
N MET A 85 -4.88 5.21 7.64
CA MET A 85 -4.51 4.50 8.87
C MET A 85 -5.72 3.94 9.63
N LYS A 86 -6.91 4.56 9.54
CA LYS A 86 -8.13 4.01 10.15
C LYS A 86 -8.60 2.72 9.49
N ALA A 87 -8.24 2.53 8.22
CA ALA A 87 -8.55 1.35 7.44
C ALA A 87 -7.46 0.26 7.53
N ALA A 88 -6.40 0.45 8.32
CA ALA A 88 -5.32 -0.53 8.44
C ALA A 88 -5.80 -1.91 8.92
N ASN A 89 -6.91 -1.97 9.67
CA ASN A 89 -7.56 -3.22 10.09
C ASN A 89 -8.27 -3.97 8.94
N GLU A 90 -8.41 -3.35 7.77
CA GLU A 90 -8.88 -3.97 6.53
C GLU A 90 -7.77 -4.69 5.75
N PHE A 91 -6.58 -4.85 6.34
CA PHE A 91 -5.46 -5.56 5.71
C PHE A 91 -5.14 -6.82 6.51
N ASP A 92 -4.60 -7.84 5.84
CA ASP A 92 -4.27 -9.12 6.48
C ASP A 92 -3.10 -8.97 7.45
N LEU A 93 -2.15 -8.09 7.10
CA LEU A 93 -0.99 -7.76 7.93
C LEU A 93 -0.81 -6.24 8.05
N GLN A 94 -0.36 -5.83 9.23
CA GLN A 94 0.08 -4.46 9.51
C GLN A 94 1.55 -4.51 9.93
N ILE A 95 2.42 -3.84 9.18
CA ILE A 95 3.86 -3.81 9.45
C ILE A 95 4.26 -2.37 9.76
N VAL A 96 4.84 -2.15 10.94
CA VAL A 96 5.33 -0.84 11.35
C VAL A 96 6.72 -0.62 10.76
N ASN A 97 6.86 0.44 9.96
CA ASN A 97 8.11 0.86 9.33
C ASN A 97 8.82 1.92 10.17
N ASP A 98 9.30 1.49 11.34
CA ASP A 98 10.18 2.27 12.22
C ASP A 98 11.65 2.12 11.82
N ASP A 99 12.10 0.87 11.77
CA ASP A 99 13.43 0.44 11.31
C ASP A 99 13.30 -0.35 10.01
N PHE A 100 14.16 -0.02 9.04
CA PHE A 100 14.10 -0.59 7.69
C PHE A 100 14.34 -2.10 7.70
N GLU A 101 15.37 -2.56 8.42
CA GLU A 101 15.73 -3.98 8.47
C GLU A 101 14.61 -4.80 9.15
N THR A 102 14.04 -4.28 10.23
CA THR A 102 12.93 -4.94 10.94
C THR A 102 11.69 -5.04 10.05
N ALA A 103 11.32 -3.96 9.35
CA ALA A 103 10.18 -3.96 8.45
C ALA A 103 10.40 -4.88 7.24
N LEU A 104 11.61 -4.89 6.67
CA LEU A 104 11.99 -5.77 5.57
C LEU A 104 11.90 -7.24 5.98
N ASN A 105 12.49 -7.61 7.12
CA ASN A 105 12.43 -8.98 7.64
C ASN A 105 10.98 -9.43 7.87
N ALA A 106 10.11 -8.55 8.36
CA ALA A 106 8.69 -8.85 8.54
C ALA A 106 7.96 -9.10 7.21
N ILE A 107 8.28 -8.32 6.17
CA ILE A 107 7.72 -8.52 4.82
C ILE A 107 8.24 -9.84 4.22
N GLU A 108 9.54 -10.12 4.31
CA GLU A 108 10.12 -11.36 3.80
C GLU A 108 9.51 -12.60 4.48
N ALA A 109 9.35 -12.56 5.80
CA ALA A 109 8.68 -13.62 6.55
C ALA A 109 7.22 -13.79 6.12
N ALA A 110 6.51 -12.70 5.82
CA ALA A 110 5.14 -12.77 5.33
C ALA A 110 5.01 -13.35 3.91
N LEU A 111 6.01 -13.13 3.06
CA LEU A 111 5.99 -13.56 1.66
C LEU A 111 6.55 -14.98 1.45
N PHE A 112 7.52 -15.39 2.26
CA PHE A 112 8.30 -16.62 2.03
C PHE A 112 8.37 -17.55 3.24
N GLY A 113 7.79 -17.17 4.38
CA GLY A 113 7.73 -17.97 5.60
C GLY A 113 6.65 -19.03 5.62
#